data_AF-A0A0F2NN75-F1
#
_entry.id   AF-A0A0F2NN75-F1
#
_cell.length_a   1.000
_cell.length_b   1.000
_cell.length_c   1.000
_cell.angle_alpha   90.00
_cell.angle_beta   90.00
_cell.angle_gamma   90.00
#
_symmetry.space_group_name_H-M   'P 1'
#
loop_
_entity.id
_entity.type
_entity.pdbx_description
1 polymer ?
#
loop_
_entity_poly.entity_id
_entity_poly.type
_entity_poly.pdbx_seq_one_letter_code
_entity_poly.pdbx_strand_id
1 'polypeptide(L)'
;MIKVIRTDKEFTAMKERLLQDEKLIKIQREELTKMGLTEEQIDRVIEPTICFYEQLKEEVSYYERIKRGEFDALENFLGLGKILIGARIALGLSQCDLANRLGVSEAQVSKDERNEYHGITVEKAQRILDALGIKLISTVQPFPKKLAS
;
A
#
# COMPACT_ATOMS: atom_id res chain seq x y z
N MET A 1 -5.99 -6.44 -7.87
CA MET A 1 -5.90 -6.24 -6.41
C MET A 1 -4.54 -5.64 -6.13
N ILE A 2 -4.50 -4.41 -5.65
CA ILE A 2 -3.25 -3.67 -5.43
C ILE A 2 -2.54 -4.29 -4.23
N LYS A 3 -1.26 -4.62 -4.36
CA LYS A 3 -0.50 -5.34 -3.34
C LYS A 3 0.17 -4.35 -2.39
N VAL A 4 -0.39 -4.19 -1.19
CA VAL A 4 0.16 -3.31 -0.14
C VAL A 4 1.53 -3.79 0.33
N ILE A 5 2.50 -2.88 0.33
CA ILE A 5 3.84 -3.05 0.92
C ILE A 5 3.71 -3.08 2.45
N ARG A 6 4.21 -4.14 3.09
CA ARG A 6 4.01 -4.35 4.53
C ARG A 6 5.31 -4.36 5.33
N THR A 7 6.45 -4.52 4.67
CA THR A 7 7.76 -4.64 5.32
C THR A 7 8.82 -3.78 4.65
N ASP A 8 9.86 -3.38 5.40
CA ASP A 8 10.99 -2.62 4.86
C ASP A 8 11.75 -3.41 3.77
N LYS A 9 11.76 -4.75 3.87
CA LYS A 9 12.35 -5.62 2.86
C LYS A 9 11.57 -5.58 1.54
N GLU A 10 10.24 -5.67 1.61
CA GLU A 10 9.39 -5.52 0.42
C GLU A 10 9.54 -4.11 -0.18
N PHE A 11 9.58 -3.07 0.66
CA PHE A 11 9.79 -1.69 0.24
C PHE A 11 11.10 -1.52 -0.53
N THR A 12 12.22 -2.01 0.03
CA THR A 12 13.54 -1.90 -0.60
C THR A 12 13.56 -2.61 -1.96
N ALA A 13 13.05 -3.84 -2.02
CA ALA A 13 12.97 -4.59 -3.28
C ALA A 13 12.08 -3.90 -4.33
N MET A 14 10.96 -3.30 -3.91
CA MET A 14 10.08 -2.57 -4.82
C MET A 14 10.70 -1.25 -5.31
N LYS A 15 11.45 -0.55 -4.46
CA LYS A 15 12.18 0.67 -4.84
C LYS A 15 13.30 0.37 -5.84
N GLU A 16 14.04 -0.72 -5.66
CA GLU A 16 15.03 -1.20 -6.62
C GLU A 16 14.39 -1.56 -7.96
N ARG A 17 13.25 -2.27 -7.93
CA ARG A 17 12.48 -2.59 -9.13
C ARG A 17 12.00 -1.33 -9.85
N LEU A 18 11.50 -0.34 -9.13
CA LEU A 18 11.04 0.93 -9.71
C LEU A 18 12.16 1.62 -10.52
N LEU A 19 13.38 1.62 -10.00
CA LEU A 19 14.57 2.16 -10.70
C LEU A 19 14.94 1.35 -11.95
N GLN A 20 14.71 0.04 -11.95
CA GLN A 20 14.96 -0.82 -13.11
C GLN A 20 13.89 -0.61 -14.19
N ASP A 21 12.62 -0.54 -13.79
CA ASP A 21 11.49 -0.32 -14.69
C ASP A 21 11.61 1.05 -15.38
N GLU A 22 12.00 2.11 -14.66
CA GLU A 22 12.27 3.43 -15.24
C GLU A 22 13.34 3.40 -16.33
N LYS A 23 14.45 2.70 -16.08
CA LYS A 23 15.53 2.54 -17.06
C LYS A 23 15.06 1.73 -18.28
N LEU A 24 14.32 0.66 -18.05
CA LEU A 24 13.81 -0.21 -19.10
C LEU A 24 12.85 0.54 -20.03
N ILE A 25 11.91 1.31 -19.47
CA ILE A 25 10.97 2.14 -20.25
C ILE A 25 11.73 3.11 -21.15
N LYS A 26 12.78 3.75 -20.63
CA LYS A 26 13.62 4.66 -21.41
C LYS A 26 14.33 3.96 -22.57
N ILE A 27 14.96 2.82 -22.31
CA ILE A 27 15.66 2.02 -23.33
C ILE A 27 14.69 1.55 -24.42
N GLN A 28 13.53 1.01 -24.03
CA GLN A 28 12.50 0.56 -24.97
C GLN A 28 12.03 1.69 -25.88
N ARG A 29 11.80 2.89 -25.33
CA ARG A 29 11.41 4.07 -26.12
C ARG A 29 12.48 4.43 -27.15
N GLU A 30 13.76 4.46 -26.75
CA GLU A 30 14.88 4.75 -27.65
C GLU A 30 15.02 3.70 -28.78
N GLU A 31 14.84 2.42 -28.46
CA GLU A 31 14.91 1.32 -29.43
C GLU A 31 13.77 1.38 -30.45
N LEU A 32 12.52 1.58 -29.99
CA LEU A 32 11.37 1.68 -30.87
C LEU A 32 11.45 2.92 -31.78
N THR A 33 12.02 4.02 -31.28
CA THR A 33 12.30 5.21 -32.10
C THR A 33 13.29 4.90 -33.21
N LYS A 34 14.37 4.16 -32.90
CA LYS A 34 15.37 3.72 -33.90
C LYS A 34 14.80 2.76 -34.94
N MET A 35 13.77 1.98 -34.57
CA MET A 35 13.03 1.11 -35.48
C MET A 35 12.08 1.89 -36.41
N GLY A 36 12.00 3.22 -36.28
CA GLY A 36 11.20 4.09 -37.14
C GLY A 36 9.71 4.10 -36.79
N LEU A 37 9.33 3.67 -35.58
CA LEU A 37 7.95 3.79 -35.12
C LEU A 37 7.61 5.26 -34.86
N THR A 38 6.35 5.61 -35.11
CA THR A 38 5.81 6.92 -34.72
C THR A 38 5.57 6.99 -33.21
N GLU A 39 5.60 8.18 -32.62
CA GLU A 39 5.33 8.39 -31.18
C GLU A 39 4.02 7.72 -30.73
N GLU A 40 2.94 7.80 -31.52
CA GLU A 40 1.66 7.19 -31.15
C GLU A 40 1.70 5.66 -31.11
N GLN A 41 2.53 5.03 -31.95
CA GLN A 41 2.76 3.58 -31.92
C GLN A 41 3.63 3.19 -30.73
N ILE A 42 4.66 4.00 -30.43
CA ILE A 42 5.54 3.80 -29.28
C ILE A 42 4.75 3.88 -27.98
N ASP A 43 3.89 4.90 -27.84
CA ASP A 43 3.06 5.08 -26.64
C ASP A 43 2.10 3.92 -26.44
N ARG A 44 1.43 3.43 -27.50
CA ARG A 44 0.57 2.24 -27.40
C ARG A 44 1.33 0.98 -26.95
N VAL A 45 2.57 0.81 -27.39
CA VAL A 45 3.38 -0.36 -27.01
C VAL A 45 3.86 -0.25 -25.56
N ILE A 46 4.21 0.95 -25.11
CA ILE A 46 4.80 1.19 -23.78
C ILE A 46 3.73 1.43 -22.69
N GLU A 47 2.51 1.85 -23.05
CA GLU A 47 1.42 2.19 -22.13
C GLU A 47 1.20 1.12 -21.03
N PRO A 48 1.14 -0.20 -21.33
CA PRO A 48 1.00 -1.21 -20.27
C PRO A 48 2.13 -1.16 -19.25
N THR A 49 3.37 -1.00 -19.70
CA THR A 49 4.55 -0.91 -18.84
C THR A 49 4.50 0.34 -17.96
N ILE A 50 4.10 1.49 -18.52
CA ILE A 50 3.92 2.73 -17.76
C ILE A 50 2.83 2.56 -16.70
N CYS A 51 1.70 1.95 -17.04
CA CYS A 51 0.62 1.69 -16.08
C CYS A 51 1.13 0.88 -14.87
N PHE A 52 1.88 -0.19 -15.10
CA PHE A 52 2.46 -0.99 -14.02
C PHE A 52 3.49 -0.21 -13.20
N TYR A 53 4.31 0.62 -13.85
CA TYR A 53 5.29 1.47 -13.18
C TYR A 53 4.61 2.49 -12.25
N GLU A 54 3.59 3.20 -12.73
CA GLU A 54 2.88 4.19 -11.92
C GLU A 54 2.14 3.53 -10.75
N GLN A 55 1.54 2.35 -10.94
CA GLN A 55 0.95 1.58 -9.84
C GLN A 55 1.99 1.22 -8.77
N LEU A 56 3.18 0.74 -9.17
CA LEU A 56 4.25 0.42 -8.23
C LEU A 56 4.75 1.66 -7.48
N LYS A 57 4.84 2.79 -8.19
CA LYS A 57 5.25 4.09 -7.64
C LYS A 57 4.26 4.61 -6.61
N GLU A 58 2.96 4.47 -6.87
CA GLU A 58 1.90 4.78 -5.90
C GLU A 58 2.05 3.96 -4.61
N GLU A 59 2.33 2.66 -4.72
CA GLU A 59 2.53 1.80 -3.55
C GLU A 59 3.77 2.16 -2.73
N VAL A 60 4.88 2.48 -3.41
CA VAL A 60 6.10 2.98 -2.76
C VAL A 60 5.83 4.29 -2.03
N SER A 61 5.16 5.24 -2.69
CA SER A 61 4.77 6.53 -2.10
C SER A 61 3.85 6.35 -0.88
N TYR A 62 2.88 5.46 -0.99
CA TYR A 62 1.97 5.13 0.11
C TYR A 62 2.72 4.59 1.33
N TYR A 63 3.68 3.68 1.13
CA TYR A 63 4.51 3.17 2.21
C TYR A 63 5.32 4.27 2.89
N GLU A 64 5.91 5.19 2.12
CA GLU A 64 6.65 6.33 2.67
C GLU A 64 5.77 7.26 3.51
N ARG A 65 4.54 7.56 3.05
CA ARG A 65 3.54 8.34 3.80
C ARG A 65 3.20 7.68 5.13
N ILE A 66 2.87 6.38 5.09
CA ILE A 66 2.59 5.58 6.28
C ILE A 66 3.75 5.62 7.26
N LYS A 67 4.99 5.46 6.78
CA LYS A 67 6.19 5.48 7.64
C LYS A 67 6.37 6.81 8.37
N ARG A 68 5.85 7.92 7.81
CA ARG A 68 5.78 9.24 8.45
C ARG A 68 4.57 9.42 9.39
N GLY A 69 3.71 8.41 9.52
CA GLY A 69 2.47 8.47 10.29
C GLY A 69 1.34 9.22 9.58
N GLU A 70 1.44 9.40 8.26
CA GLU A 70 0.38 9.98 7.44
C GLU A 70 -0.57 8.87 7.00
N PHE A 71 -1.81 8.89 7.52
CA PHE A 71 -2.84 7.90 7.22
C PHE A 71 -4.01 8.54 6.47
N ASP A 72 -4.61 7.80 5.54
CA ASP A 72 -5.85 8.23 4.89
C ASP A 72 -7.05 8.12 5.85
N ALA A 73 -8.12 8.85 5.56
CA ALA A 73 -9.34 8.82 6.36
C ALA A 73 -10.03 7.44 6.32
N LEU A 74 -10.56 7.02 7.47
CA LEU A 74 -11.43 5.84 7.57
C LEU A 74 -12.83 6.20 7.08
N GLU A 75 -13.31 5.56 6.01
CA GLU A 75 -14.69 5.73 5.53
C GLU A 75 -15.51 4.47 5.80
N ASN A 76 -16.59 4.57 6.60
CA ASN A 76 -17.50 3.45 6.89
C ASN A 76 -16.79 2.14 7.33
N PHE A 77 -15.72 2.26 8.13
CA PHE A 77 -14.81 1.16 8.53
C PHE A 77 -14.05 0.45 7.39
N LEU A 78 -14.28 0.85 6.13
CA LEU A 78 -13.44 0.44 5.02
C LEU A 78 -12.03 0.99 5.24
N GLY A 79 -11.03 0.18 4.94
CA GLY A 79 -9.63 0.55 5.13
C GLY A 79 -9.10 0.42 6.57
N LEU A 80 -9.92 -0.03 7.55
CA LEU A 80 -9.44 -0.25 8.93
C LEU A 80 -8.20 -1.15 8.97
N GLY A 81 -8.21 -2.25 8.23
CA GLY A 81 -7.06 -3.15 8.17
C GLY A 81 -5.80 -2.51 7.62
N LYS A 82 -5.93 -1.63 6.61
CA LYS A 82 -4.81 -0.84 6.09
C LYS A 82 -4.26 0.14 7.12
N ILE A 83 -5.14 0.77 7.90
CA ILE A 83 -4.73 1.63 9.02
C ILE A 83 -3.98 0.84 10.09
N LEU A 84 -4.44 -0.36 10.46
CA LEU A 84 -3.75 -1.21 11.45
C LEU A 84 -2.36 -1.65 10.98
N ILE A 85 -2.24 -2.04 9.70
CA ILE A 85 -0.96 -2.36 9.07
C ILE A 85 -0.06 -1.12 9.06
N GLY A 86 -0.60 0.02 8.62
CA GLY A 86 0.13 1.26 8.52
C GLY A 86 0.64 1.73 9.89
N ALA A 87 -0.20 1.65 10.90
CA ALA A 87 0.12 1.96 12.28
C ALA A 87 1.33 1.15 12.79
N ARG A 88 1.36 -0.17 12.52
CA ARG A 88 2.51 -1.02 12.85
C ARG A 88 3.79 -0.53 12.13
N ILE A 89 3.69 -0.24 10.84
CA ILE A 89 4.82 0.21 10.01
C ILE A 89 5.36 1.56 10.49
N ALA A 90 4.47 2.51 10.79
CA ALA A 90 4.82 3.84 11.30
C ALA A 90 5.60 3.77 12.63
N LEU A 91 5.27 2.78 13.46
CA LEU A 91 6.00 2.50 14.71
C LEU A 91 7.33 1.74 14.50
N GLY A 92 7.67 1.37 13.26
CA GLY A 92 8.89 0.61 12.94
C GLY A 92 8.86 -0.83 13.44
N LEU A 93 7.67 -1.39 13.73
CA LEU A 93 7.53 -2.74 14.26
C LEU A 93 7.45 -3.77 13.13
N SER A 94 8.14 -4.89 13.27
CA SER A 94 8.00 -6.02 12.35
C SER A 94 6.71 -6.82 12.61
N GLN A 95 6.37 -7.74 11.69
CA GLN A 95 5.25 -8.67 11.90
C GLN A 95 5.50 -9.59 13.10
N CYS A 96 6.75 -10.00 13.32
CA CYS A 96 7.17 -10.76 14.50
C CYS A 96 6.97 -9.96 15.79
N ASP A 97 7.32 -8.66 15.79
CA ASP A 97 7.13 -7.80 16.97
C ASP A 97 5.65 -7.68 17.34
N LEU A 98 4.78 -7.45 16.36
CA LEU A 98 3.33 -7.40 16.60
C LEU A 98 2.80 -8.76 17.09
N ALA A 99 3.27 -9.86 16.51
CA ALA A 99 2.87 -11.21 16.92
C ALA A 99 3.25 -11.49 18.38
N ASN A 100 4.46 -11.12 18.78
CA ASN A 100 4.94 -11.24 20.17
C ASN A 100 4.07 -10.44 21.14
N ARG A 101 3.72 -9.19 20.78
CA ARG A 101 2.82 -8.36 21.61
C ARG A 101 1.40 -8.91 21.71
N LEU A 102 0.92 -9.56 20.67
CA LEU A 102 -0.40 -10.19 20.63
C LEU A 102 -0.45 -11.59 21.26
N GLY A 103 0.70 -12.20 21.53
CA GLY A 103 0.81 -13.58 21.99
C GLY A 103 0.37 -14.60 20.92
N VAL A 104 0.64 -14.32 19.64
CA VAL A 104 0.30 -15.19 18.50
C VAL A 104 1.54 -15.49 17.65
N SER A 105 1.40 -16.38 16.66
CA SER A 105 2.49 -16.65 15.72
C SER A 105 2.65 -15.54 14.66
N GLU A 106 3.88 -15.30 14.21
CA GLU A 106 4.15 -14.39 13.08
C GLU A 106 3.39 -14.80 11.82
N ALA A 107 3.28 -16.11 11.56
CA ALA A 107 2.53 -16.63 10.41
C ALA A 107 1.06 -16.20 10.40
N GLN A 108 0.45 -16.09 11.59
CA GLN A 108 -0.92 -15.61 11.74
C GLN A 108 -1.03 -14.12 11.40
N VAL A 109 -0.17 -13.28 11.96
CA VAL A 109 -0.12 -11.84 11.63
C VAL A 109 0.15 -11.65 10.14
N SER A 110 1.13 -12.35 9.58
CA SER A 110 1.46 -12.29 8.16
C SER A 110 0.28 -12.68 7.26
N LYS A 111 -0.48 -13.72 7.64
CA LYS A 111 -1.70 -14.13 6.92
C LYS A 111 -2.79 -13.07 7.00
N ASP A 112 -3.03 -12.53 8.20
CA ASP A 112 -4.04 -11.51 8.40
C ASP A 112 -3.70 -10.24 7.60
N GLU A 113 -2.45 -9.77 7.65
CA GLU A 113 -2.00 -8.60 6.89
C GLU A 113 -2.01 -8.83 5.37
N ARG A 114 -1.71 -10.06 4.91
CA ARG A 114 -1.84 -10.42 3.48
C ARG A 114 -3.25 -10.23 2.96
N ASN A 115 -4.25 -10.45 3.81
CA ASN A 115 -5.66 -10.25 3.47
C ASN A 115 -6.18 -8.89 3.96
N GLU A 116 -5.30 -7.94 4.28
CA GLU A 116 -5.64 -6.61 4.79
C GLU A 116 -6.61 -6.64 5.97
N TYR A 117 -6.52 -7.66 6.82
CA TYR A 117 -7.46 -7.89 7.92
C TYR A 117 -8.94 -7.91 7.48
N HIS A 118 -9.23 -8.33 6.24
CA HIS A 118 -10.60 -8.42 5.75
C HIS A 118 -11.44 -9.33 6.66
N GLY A 119 -12.61 -8.83 7.09
CA GLY A 119 -13.49 -9.53 8.03
C GLY A 119 -13.01 -9.55 9.48
N ILE A 120 -12.06 -8.69 9.86
CA ILE A 120 -11.62 -8.56 11.25
C ILE A 120 -12.77 -8.15 12.16
N THR A 121 -12.87 -8.77 13.33
CA THR A 121 -13.83 -8.37 14.36
C THR A 121 -13.35 -7.13 15.11
N VAL A 122 -14.28 -6.37 15.69
CA VAL A 122 -13.95 -5.16 16.47
C VAL A 122 -13.04 -5.51 17.65
N GLU A 123 -13.25 -6.65 18.30
CA GLU A 123 -12.43 -7.10 19.42
C GLU A 123 -10.99 -7.39 18.99
N LYS A 124 -10.80 -8.03 17.84
CA LYS A 124 -9.45 -8.29 17.31
C LYS A 124 -8.77 -6.99 16.90
N ALA A 125 -9.50 -6.06 16.28
CA ALA A 125 -8.97 -4.73 15.95
C ALA A 125 -8.55 -3.96 17.21
N GLN A 126 -9.36 -3.97 18.28
CA GLN A 126 -9.04 -3.35 19.56
C GLN A 126 -7.76 -3.96 20.16
N ARG A 127 -7.65 -5.30 20.19
CA ARG A 127 -6.43 -5.98 20.67
C ARG A 127 -5.17 -5.56 19.92
N ILE A 128 -5.28 -5.34 18.60
CA ILE A 128 -4.16 -4.85 17.79
C ILE A 128 -3.83 -3.39 18.17
N LEU A 129 -4.83 -2.52 18.29
CA LEU A 129 -4.62 -1.13 18.72
C LEU A 129 -3.96 -1.06 20.10
N ASP A 130 -4.40 -1.89 21.06
CA ASP A 130 -3.83 -1.98 22.40
C ASP A 130 -2.37 -2.47 22.35
N ALA A 131 -2.10 -3.52 21.57
CA ALA A 131 -0.74 -4.04 21.39
C ALA A 131 0.20 -3.02 20.72
N LEU A 132 -0.33 -2.18 19.83
CA LEU A 132 0.41 -1.10 19.19
C LEU A 132 0.52 0.15 20.08
N GLY A 133 -0.31 0.28 21.12
CA GLY A 133 -0.38 1.47 21.96
C GLY A 133 -0.96 2.68 21.23
N ILE A 134 -1.87 2.46 20.27
CA ILE A 134 -2.42 3.50 19.40
C ILE A 134 -3.88 3.75 19.75
N LYS A 135 -4.25 5.03 19.81
CA LYS A 135 -5.64 5.47 19.92
C LYS A 135 -6.18 5.82 18.53
N LEU A 136 -7.18 5.08 18.06
CA LEU A 136 -7.95 5.43 16.88
C LEU A 136 -9.10 6.38 17.28
N ILE A 137 -9.17 7.56 16.66
CA ILE A 137 -10.29 8.49 16.86
C ILE A 137 -11.03 8.61 15.54
N SER A 138 -12.26 8.14 15.50
CA SER A 138 -13.16 8.29 14.36
C SER A 138 -14.16 9.41 14.65
N THR A 139 -14.39 10.29 13.67
CA THR A 139 -15.40 11.35 13.76
C THR A 139 -16.55 11.05 12.81
N VAL A 140 -17.77 11.37 13.22
CA VAL A 140 -18.99 11.20 12.39
C VAL A 140 -19.34 12.53 11.78
N GLN A 141 -19.51 12.56 10.47
CA GLN A 141 -19.93 13.73 9.71
C GLN A 141 -21.17 13.39 8.87
N PRO A 142 -22.09 14.33 8.61
CA PRO A 142 -23.20 14.10 7.70
C PRO A 142 -22.68 13.83 6.28
N PHE A 143 -23.29 12.87 5.58
CA PHE A 143 -22.97 12.61 4.18
C PHE A 143 -23.21 13.87 3.32
N PRO A 144 -22.37 14.13 2.30
CA PRO A 144 -22.66 15.18 1.35
C PRO A 144 -24.03 14.92 0.71
N LYS A 145 -24.90 15.93 0.70
CA LYS A 145 -26.20 15.82 0.03
C LYS A 145 -25.94 15.43 -1.43
N LYS A 146 -26.45 14.28 -1.86
CA LYS A 146 -26.50 13.95 -3.28
C LYS A 146 -27.29 15.06 -3.97
N LEU A 147 -26.63 15.79 -4.89
CA LEU A 147 -27.33 16.70 -5.80
C LEU A 147 -28.36 15.85 -6.55
N ALA A 148 -29.64 16.15 -6.36
CA ALA A 148 -30.71 15.49 -7.09
C ALA A 148 -30.51 15.80 -8.57
N SER A 149 -30.22 14.76 -9.35
CA SER A 149 -30.23 14.76 -10.82
C SER A 149 -31.64 14.49 -11.33
#